data_AF-A0A2D4KID7-F1
#
_entry.id   AF-A0A2D4KID7-F1
#
_cell.length_a   1.000
_cell.length_b   1.000
_cell.length_c   1.000
_cell.angle_alpha   90.00
_cell.angle_beta   90.00
_cell.angle_gamma   90.00
#
_symmetry.space_group_name_H-M   'P 1'
#
loop_
_entity.id
_entity.type
_entity.pdbx_description
1 polymer ?
#
loop_
_entity_poly.entity_id
_entity_poly.type
_entity_poly.pdbx_seq_one_letter_code
_entity_poly.pdbx_strand_id
1 'polypeptide(L)'
;NIPAGGALLDSVTVMDFFPGLNLEGFPNRDSTKYAEPYGIQSAHTLLRGTLRYTGYCKAIEGFVKLGLINPKPCPMLSATTPPVKWKELMCKLLGLQPSVKYDELRQAICKQLNENKKQLEAVEWLGLLGDEPVLKAHSIVEALAKHMEAKLSYASGERDMIVMRNEIGIRHPSGHLEDKYINLVVYGDDKGYSAMAKTVGYPTAIAAKMILEGEINSKGMIVPLTKDIYGPILKHIQAEGIAYTIQSVIRQ
;
A
#
# COMPACT_ATOMS: atom_id res chain seq x y z
N ASN A 1 10.53 16.99 7.61
CA ASN A 1 9.60 15.99 8.17
C ASN A 1 8.18 16.29 7.71
N ILE A 2 7.50 15.32 7.12
CA ILE A 2 6.08 15.44 6.74
C ILE A 2 5.25 15.25 8.02
N PRO A 3 4.33 16.17 8.38
CA PRO A 3 3.52 16.03 9.57
C PRO A 3 2.59 14.82 9.49
N ALA A 4 2.29 14.23 10.64
CA ALA A 4 1.21 13.23 10.74
C ALA A 4 -0.14 13.87 10.40
N GLY A 5 -1.11 13.07 9.93
CA GLY A 5 -2.46 13.56 9.64
C GLY A 5 -2.77 13.75 8.16
N GLY A 6 -2.07 13.05 7.27
CA GLY A 6 -2.50 12.90 5.87
C GLY A 6 -1.88 13.83 4.85
N ALA A 7 -0.96 14.74 5.23
CA ALA A 7 -0.27 15.64 4.30
C ALA A 7 0.48 14.91 3.15
N LEU A 8 0.83 13.63 3.34
CA LEU A 8 1.37 12.79 2.27
C LEU A 8 0.38 12.59 1.11
N LEU A 9 -0.92 12.57 1.39
CA LEU A 9 -1.97 12.35 0.41
C LEU A 9 -2.12 13.52 -0.58
N ASP A 10 -1.57 14.69 -0.25
CA ASP A 10 -1.53 15.85 -1.15
C ASP A 10 -0.48 15.69 -2.26
N SER A 11 0.42 14.72 -2.12
CA SER A 11 1.50 14.43 -3.08
C SER A 11 1.17 13.28 -4.05
N VAL A 12 -0.09 12.85 -4.08
CA VAL A 12 -0.53 11.74 -4.94
C VAL A 12 -0.52 12.18 -6.41
N THR A 13 0.08 11.37 -7.26
CA THR A 13 0.18 11.61 -8.69
C THR A 13 -0.34 10.42 -9.49
N VAL A 14 -0.85 10.70 -10.69
CA VAL A 14 -1.29 9.67 -11.64
C VAL A 14 -0.06 8.92 -12.18
N MET A 15 -0.20 7.61 -12.35
CA MET A 15 0.86 6.70 -12.80
C MET A 15 0.40 6.00 -14.08
N ASP A 16 0.80 6.51 -15.24
CA ASP A 16 0.28 6.15 -16.57
C ASP A 16 1.20 5.22 -17.39
N PHE A 17 2.25 4.66 -16.78
CA PHE A 17 3.21 3.78 -17.44
C PHE A 17 2.64 2.41 -17.87
N PHE A 18 1.45 2.03 -17.39
CA PHE A 18 0.68 0.88 -17.90
C PHE A 18 -0.69 1.35 -18.37
N PRO A 19 -0.91 1.57 -19.69
CA PRO A 19 -2.17 2.12 -20.21
C PRO A 19 -3.44 1.33 -19.83
N GLY A 20 -3.30 0.03 -19.54
CA GLY A 20 -4.40 -0.82 -19.10
C GLY A 20 -4.72 -0.76 -17.60
N LEU A 21 -3.94 -0.02 -16.80
CA LEU A 21 -4.10 0.08 -15.34
C LEU A 21 -4.24 1.55 -14.92
N ASN A 22 -5.33 1.87 -14.22
CA ASN A 22 -5.53 3.22 -13.69
C ASN A 22 -4.89 3.35 -12.30
N LEU A 23 -3.61 3.72 -12.28
CA LEU A 23 -2.80 3.76 -11.07
C LEU A 23 -2.57 5.19 -10.56
N GLU A 24 -2.42 5.31 -9.25
CA GLU A 24 -1.92 6.47 -8.55
C GLU A 24 -0.72 6.09 -7.68
N GLY A 25 0.18 7.02 -7.43
CA GLY A 25 1.39 6.78 -6.65
C GLY A 25 1.68 7.91 -5.66
N PHE A 26 2.31 7.56 -4.56
CA PHE A 26 2.77 8.51 -3.53
C PHE A 26 4.11 8.05 -2.93
N PRO A 27 4.94 8.97 -2.42
CA PRO A 27 6.28 8.63 -1.92
C PRO A 27 6.26 7.84 -0.61
N ASN A 28 7.26 6.98 -0.44
CA ASN A 28 7.45 6.17 0.76
C ASN A 28 8.47 6.81 1.70
N ARG A 29 8.00 7.32 2.85
CA ARG A 29 8.81 7.77 4.00
C ARG A 29 10.10 8.48 3.59
N ASP A 30 11.23 7.77 3.70
CA ASP A 30 12.56 8.27 3.38
C ASP A 30 13.20 7.40 2.27
N SER A 31 13.48 8.04 1.13
CA SER A 31 14.18 7.45 -0.01
C SER A 31 15.69 7.77 -0.02
N THR A 32 16.15 8.72 0.78
CA THR A 32 17.56 9.16 0.77
C THR A 32 18.49 8.08 1.32
N LYS A 33 18.00 7.27 2.25
CA LYS A 33 18.71 6.11 2.83
C LYS A 33 19.17 5.05 1.82
N TYR A 34 18.69 5.09 0.57
CA TYR A 34 19.07 4.11 -0.45
C TYR A 34 20.36 4.48 -1.20
N ALA A 35 20.83 5.73 -1.09
CA ALA A 35 22.02 6.19 -1.82
C ALA A 35 23.26 5.35 -1.54
N GLU A 36 23.56 5.15 -0.25
CA GLU A 36 24.77 4.45 0.19
C GLU A 36 24.69 2.92 -0.01
N PRO A 37 23.62 2.21 0.40
CA PRO A 37 23.53 0.76 0.19
C PRO A 37 23.55 0.34 -1.29
N TYR A 38 23.07 1.20 -2.19
CA TYR A 38 23.09 0.93 -3.64
C TYR A 38 24.32 1.47 -4.36
N GLY A 39 25.19 2.23 -3.69
CA GLY A 39 26.39 2.82 -4.31
C GLY A 39 26.06 3.88 -5.38
N ILE A 40 24.98 4.64 -5.19
CA ILE A 40 24.46 5.64 -6.15
C ILE A 40 24.41 7.04 -5.54
N GLN A 41 25.40 7.40 -4.72
CA GLN A 41 25.50 8.72 -4.08
C GLN A 41 25.59 9.87 -5.09
N SER A 42 25.99 9.59 -6.35
CA SER A 42 25.99 10.56 -7.44
C SER A 42 24.61 10.83 -8.04
N ALA A 43 23.57 10.06 -7.68
CA ALA A 43 22.23 10.27 -8.19
C ALA A 43 21.63 11.56 -7.62
N HIS A 44 21.17 12.46 -8.51
CA HIS A 44 20.49 13.69 -8.11
C HIS A 44 19.02 13.47 -7.70
N THR A 45 18.45 12.28 -7.99
CA THR A 45 17.07 11.93 -7.68
C THR A 45 16.99 10.50 -7.17
N LEU A 46 16.44 10.34 -5.97
CA LEU A 46 16.14 9.05 -5.36
C LEU A 46 14.72 9.08 -4.81
N LEU A 47 13.86 8.25 -5.39
CA LEU A 47 12.46 8.19 -5.02
C LEU A 47 11.99 6.75 -5.01
N ARG A 48 11.41 6.34 -3.89
CA ARG A 48 10.63 5.11 -3.78
C ARG A 48 9.19 5.48 -3.44
N GLY A 49 8.23 4.91 -4.15
CA GLY A 49 6.81 5.15 -3.92
C GLY A 49 6.03 3.86 -3.70
N THR A 50 4.74 4.03 -3.45
CA THR A 50 3.74 2.95 -3.42
C THR A 50 2.69 3.23 -4.47
N LEU A 51 2.29 2.19 -5.19
CA LEU A 51 1.21 2.24 -6.19
C LEU A 51 -0.12 1.79 -5.57
N ARG A 52 -1.20 2.43 -5.99
CA ARG A 52 -2.59 2.08 -5.70
C ARG A 52 -3.45 2.28 -6.94
N TYR A 53 -4.63 1.70 -6.96
CA TYR A 53 -5.63 2.09 -7.94
C TYR A 53 -6.18 3.47 -7.62
N THR A 54 -6.48 4.24 -8.67
CA THR A 54 -6.95 5.62 -8.55
C THR A 54 -8.19 5.74 -7.66
N GLY A 55 -8.16 6.69 -6.73
CA GLY A 55 -9.24 6.97 -5.79
C GLY A 55 -9.03 6.38 -4.40
N TYR A 56 -8.08 5.45 -4.23
CA TYR A 56 -7.72 4.89 -2.92
C TYR A 56 -7.32 5.99 -1.94
N CYS A 57 -6.35 6.83 -2.31
CA CYS A 57 -5.84 7.89 -1.46
C CYS A 57 -6.93 8.91 -1.12
N LYS A 58 -7.84 9.17 -2.07
CA LYS A 58 -9.00 10.04 -1.83
C LYS A 58 -9.96 9.45 -0.81
N ALA A 59 -10.24 8.14 -0.87
CA ALA A 59 -11.06 7.48 0.15
C ALA A 59 -10.40 7.56 1.54
N ILE A 60 -9.10 7.29 1.63
CA ILE A 60 -8.33 7.37 2.89
C ILE A 60 -8.30 8.80 3.45
N GLU A 61 -8.14 9.82 2.60
CA GLU A 61 -8.24 11.23 3.01
C GLU A 61 -9.60 11.52 3.68
N GLY A 62 -10.68 10.93 3.17
CA GLY A 62 -12.00 11.02 3.79
C GLY A 62 -12.02 10.45 5.21
N PHE A 63 -11.41 9.27 5.42
CA PHE A 63 -11.30 8.68 6.75
C PHE A 63 -10.46 9.52 7.71
N VAL A 64 -9.41 10.18 7.22
CA VAL A 64 -8.63 11.15 8.02
C VAL A 64 -9.51 12.32 8.45
N LYS A 65 -10.27 12.93 7.53
CA LYS A 65 -11.19 14.05 7.84
C LYS A 65 -12.27 13.70 8.85
N LEU A 66 -12.74 12.46 8.82
CA LEU A 66 -13.74 11.94 9.75
C LEU A 66 -13.16 11.50 11.10
N GLY A 67 -11.83 11.58 11.29
CA GLY A 67 -11.18 11.17 12.54
C GLY A 67 -11.11 9.65 12.75
N LEU A 68 -11.33 8.86 11.70
CA LEU A 68 -11.29 7.40 11.74
C LEU A 68 -9.85 6.86 11.81
N ILE A 69 -8.88 7.61 11.26
CA ILE A 69 -7.44 7.27 11.36
C ILE A 69 -6.88 7.79 12.68
N ASN A 70 -7.39 7.25 13.79
CA ASN A 70 -7.01 7.65 15.15
C ASN A 70 -6.52 6.44 15.96
N PRO A 71 -5.21 6.37 16.29
CA PRO A 71 -4.62 5.27 17.05
C PRO A 71 -4.75 5.44 18.57
N LYS A 72 -5.31 6.55 19.06
CA LYS A 72 -5.45 6.77 20.50
C LYS A 72 -6.44 5.76 21.10
N PRO A 73 -6.26 5.38 22.39
CA PRO A 73 -7.22 4.54 23.08
C PRO A 73 -8.64 5.09 22.98
N CYS A 74 -9.61 4.24 22.65
CA CYS A 74 -11.03 4.59 22.59
C CYS A 74 -11.81 3.74 23.62
N PRO A 75 -12.06 4.26 24.84
CA PRO A 75 -12.72 3.49 25.90
C PRO A 75 -14.10 2.93 25.52
N MET A 76 -14.81 3.56 24.57
CA MET A 76 -16.11 3.07 24.09
C MET A 76 -16.02 1.73 23.35
N LEU A 77 -14.86 1.41 22.79
CA LEU A 77 -14.62 0.18 22.02
C LEU A 77 -13.97 -0.92 22.87
N SER A 78 -13.83 -0.71 24.18
CA SER A 78 -13.23 -1.70 25.08
C SER A 78 -14.10 -2.96 25.22
N ALA A 79 -13.49 -4.07 25.61
CA ALA A 79 -14.20 -5.33 25.81
C ALA A 79 -15.24 -5.28 26.94
N THR A 80 -15.13 -4.32 27.87
CA THR A 80 -16.03 -4.20 29.04
C THR A 80 -17.21 -3.27 28.82
N THR A 81 -17.28 -2.55 27.70
CA THR A 81 -18.42 -1.67 27.38
C THR A 81 -19.51 -2.42 26.62
N PRO A 82 -20.77 -1.92 26.64
CA PRO A 82 -21.80 -2.38 25.72
C PRO A 82 -21.36 -2.28 24.24
N PRO A 83 -21.95 -3.08 23.34
CA PRO A 83 -21.74 -2.93 21.90
C PRO A 83 -22.11 -1.51 21.44
N VAL A 84 -21.28 -0.94 20.56
CA VAL A 84 -21.51 0.38 19.93
C VAL A 84 -21.73 0.15 18.46
N LYS A 85 -22.69 0.84 17.86
CA LYS A 85 -22.95 0.78 16.42
C LYS A 85 -22.10 1.78 15.66
N TRP A 86 -21.85 1.51 14.38
CA TRP A 86 -21.08 2.44 13.53
C TRP A 86 -21.68 3.85 13.49
N LYS A 87 -23.01 3.96 13.35
CA LYS A 87 -23.71 5.26 13.42
C LYS A 87 -23.43 6.03 14.71
N GLU A 88 -23.37 5.34 15.86
CA GLU A 88 -23.16 5.96 17.17
C GLU A 88 -21.71 6.45 17.31
N LEU A 89 -20.75 5.66 16.81
CA LEU A 89 -19.34 6.07 16.76
C LEU A 89 -19.15 7.28 15.84
N MET A 90 -19.78 7.29 14.66
CA MET A 90 -19.74 8.41 13.73
C MET A 90 -20.38 9.67 14.31
N CYS A 91 -21.53 9.54 14.99
CA CYS A 91 -22.14 10.67 15.70
C CYS A 91 -21.18 11.26 16.73
N LYS A 92 -20.51 10.42 17.53
CA LYS A 92 -19.52 10.89 18.50
C LYS A 92 -18.34 11.62 17.83
N LEU A 93 -17.80 11.06 16.75
CA LEU A 93 -16.69 11.67 16.01
C LEU A 93 -17.03 13.06 15.46
N LEU A 94 -18.30 13.29 15.12
CA LEU A 94 -18.82 14.55 14.59
C LEU A 94 -19.44 15.47 15.65
N GLY A 95 -19.44 15.08 16.93
CA GLY A 95 -20.06 15.85 18.02
C GLY A 95 -21.60 15.91 17.97
N LEU A 96 -22.24 14.90 17.37
CA LEU A 96 -23.69 14.78 17.24
C LEU A 96 -24.29 13.88 18.33
N GLN A 97 -25.60 14.03 18.57
CA GLN A 97 -26.34 13.15 19.46
C GLN A 97 -26.54 11.76 18.81
N PRO A 98 -26.47 10.64 19.55
CA PRO A 98 -26.69 9.30 18.98
C PRO A 98 -28.08 9.07 18.36
N SER A 99 -29.06 9.89 18.74
CA SER A 99 -30.45 9.81 18.28
C SER A 99 -30.73 10.56 16.97
N VAL A 100 -29.72 11.20 16.36
CA VAL A 100 -29.90 11.90 15.07
C VAL A 100 -30.40 10.95 13.99
N LYS A 101 -31.19 11.50 13.07
CA LYS A 101 -31.70 10.73 11.93
C LYS A 101 -30.57 10.41 10.97
N TYR A 102 -30.74 9.36 10.17
CA TYR A 102 -29.78 8.93 9.17
C TYR A 102 -29.40 10.07 8.21
N ASP A 103 -30.39 10.81 7.70
CA ASP A 103 -30.15 11.92 6.76
C ASP A 103 -29.36 13.07 7.38
N GLU A 104 -29.56 13.35 8.67
CA GLU A 104 -28.81 14.38 9.40
C GLU A 104 -27.35 13.96 9.59
N LEU A 105 -27.10 12.70 9.97
CA LEU A 105 -25.74 12.14 10.07
C LEU A 105 -25.05 12.16 8.70
N ARG A 106 -25.76 11.75 7.65
CA ARG A 106 -25.26 11.74 6.28
C ARG A 106 -24.87 13.13 5.80
N GLN A 107 -25.71 14.14 6.05
CA GLN A 107 -25.41 15.54 5.73
C GLN A 107 -24.19 16.05 6.50
N ALA A 108 -24.06 15.73 7.79
CA ALA A 108 -22.91 16.13 8.58
C ALA A 108 -21.61 15.50 8.06
N ILE A 109 -21.62 14.23 7.67
CA ILE A 109 -20.49 13.55 7.03
C ILE A 109 -20.16 14.22 5.70
N CYS A 110 -21.16 14.48 4.85
CA CYS A 110 -20.96 15.15 3.55
C CYS A 110 -20.26 16.50 3.71
N LYS A 111 -20.70 17.30 4.69
CA LYS A 111 -20.08 18.58 5.03
C LYS A 111 -18.64 18.42 5.52
N GLN A 112 -18.37 17.46 6.41
CA GLN A 112 -17.01 17.17 6.91
C GLN A 112 -16.06 16.70 5.80
N LEU A 113 -16.61 16.11 4.73
CA LEU A 113 -15.88 15.68 3.54
C LEU A 113 -15.78 16.77 2.46
N ASN A 114 -16.19 18.01 2.74
CA ASN A 114 -16.24 19.12 1.78
C ASN A 114 -17.10 18.79 0.55
N GLU A 115 -18.27 18.19 0.76
CA GLU A 115 -19.23 17.80 -0.30
C GLU A 115 -18.67 16.79 -1.32
N ASN A 116 -17.64 16.02 -0.94
CA ASN A 116 -17.07 15.00 -1.81
C ASN A 116 -17.94 13.74 -1.86
N LYS A 117 -18.72 13.62 -2.94
CA LYS A 117 -19.65 12.50 -3.15
C LYS A 117 -19.00 11.12 -3.13
N LYS A 118 -17.82 10.95 -3.77
CA LYS A 118 -17.13 9.65 -3.80
C LYS A 118 -16.62 9.20 -2.43
N GLN A 119 -16.14 10.14 -1.61
CA GLN A 119 -15.75 9.84 -0.22
C GLN A 119 -16.98 9.44 0.60
N LEU A 120 -18.11 10.15 0.44
CA LEU A 120 -19.36 9.80 1.11
C LEU A 120 -19.85 8.40 0.69
N GLU A 121 -19.89 8.11 -0.61
CA GLU A 121 -20.26 6.81 -1.15
C GLU A 121 -19.39 5.68 -0.58
N ALA A 122 -18.08 5.88 -0.44
CA ALA A 122 -17.19 4.90 0.18
C ALA A 122 -17.52 4.63 1.66
N VAL A 123 -17.84 5.69 2.41
CA VAL A 123 -18.22 5.60 3.83
C VAL A 123 -19.58 4.89 3.98
N GLU A 124 -20.53 5.18 3.10
CA GLU A 124 -21.84 4.52 3.04
C GLU A 124 -21.73 3.05 2.64
N TRP A 125 -20.97 2.74 1.60
CA TRP A 125 -20.75 1.37 1.11
C TRP A 125 -20.10 0.47 2.17
N LEU A 126 -19.16 1.02 2.95
CA LEU A 126 -18.57 0.32 4.09
C LEU A 126 -19.54 0.13 5.26
N GLY A 127 -20.74 0.70 5.22
CA GLY A 127 -21.75 0.57 6.29
C GLY A 127 -21.45 1.42 7.53
N LEU A 128 -20.60 2.44 7.43
CA LEU A 128 -20.15 3.23 8.58
C LEU A 128 -21.24 4.18 9.13
N LEU A 129 -22.38 4.32 8.43
CA LEU A 129 -23.57 5.04 8.91
C LEU A 129 -24.64 4.07 9.47
N GLY A 130 -24.36 2.78 9.48
CA GLY A 130 -25.34 1.73 9.77
C GLY A 130 -25.45 1.33 11.24
N ASP A 131 -26.37 0.41 11.48
CA ASP A 131 -26.59 -0.26 12.78
C ASP A 131 -25.64 -1.46 13.01
N GLU A 132 -24.73 -1.75 12.07
CA GLU A 132 -23.72 -2.80 12.24
C GLU A 132 -22.85 -2.51 13.48
N PRO A 133 -22.59 -3.51 14.33
CA PRO A 133 -21.79 -3.32 15.54
C PRO A 133 -20.32 -3.09 15.19
N VAL A 134 -19.70 -2.13 15.89
CA VAL A 134 -18.26 -1.88 15.81
C VAL A 134 -17.54 -2.97 16.60
N LEU A 135 -16.58 -3.64 15.96
CA LEU A 135 -15.77 -4.67 16.62
C LEU A 135 -14.93 -4.07 17.75
N LYS A 136 -14.81 -4.81 18.85
CA LYS A 136 -14.02 -4.40 20.01
C LYS A 136 -12.55 -4.21 19.62
N ALA A 137 -11.96 -3.11 20.09
CA ALA A 137 -10.63 -2.69 19.71
C ALA A 137 -10.05 -1.71 20.73
N HIS A 138 -8.73 -1.56 20.75
CA HIS A 138 -8.06 -0.55 21.57
C HIS A 138 -8.29 0.87 21.02
N SER A 139 -8.33 1.03 19.70
CA SER A 139 -8.44 2.33 19.02
C SER A 139 -9.46 2.33 17.87
N ILE A 140 -9.82 3.51 17.36
CA ILE A 140 -10.77 3.66 16.26
C ILE A 140 -10.20 3.08 14.96
N VAL A 141 -8.93 3.36 14.68
CA VAL A 141 -8.27 2.85 13.47
C VAL A 141 -8.16 1.32 13.48
N GLU A 142 -7.97 0.71 14.65
CA GLU A 142 -7.98 -0.75 14.79
C GLU A 142 -9.38 -1.33 14.55
N ALA A 143 -10.44 -0.72 15.09
CA ALA A 143 -11.80 -1.16 14.82
C ALA A 143 -12.16 -1.02 13.33
N LEU A 144 -11.76 0.08 12.69
CA LEU A 144 -11.92 0.27 11.25
C LEU A 144 -11.16 -0.82 10.46
N ALA A 145 -9.92 -1.13 10.86
CA ALA A 145 -9.13 -2.16 10.19
C ALA A 145 -9.82 -3.53 10.23
N LYS A 146 -10.31 -3.96 11.40
CA LYS A 146 -11.06 -5.22 11.54
C LYS A 146 -12.34 -5.24 10.70
N HIS A 147 -13.03 -4.11 10.64
CA HIS A 147 -14.26 -3.97 9.84
C HIS A 147 -13.97 -4.03 8.33
N MET A 148 -12.92 -3.35 7.88
CA MET A 148 -12.47 -3.41 6.49
C MET A 148 -11.96 -4.80 6.12
N GLU A 149 -11.25 -5.48 7.02
CA GLU A 149 -10.80 -6.87 6.81
C GLU A 149 -12.00 -7.79 6.53
N ALA A 150 -13.09 -7.66 7.28
CA ALA A 150 -14.30 -8.44 7.04
C ALA A 150 -15.00 -8.11 5.69
N LYS A 151 -14.93 -6.86 5.24
CA LYS A 151 -15.66 -6.37 4.03
C LYS A 151 -14.85 -6.42 2.73
N LEU A 152 -13.52 -6.37 2.81
CA LEU A 152 -12.61 -6.17 1.67
C LEU A 152 -11.57 -7.29 1.54
N SER A 153 -11.78 -8.44 2.18
CA SER A 153 -10.96 -9.63 1.99
C SER A 153 -11.21 -10.26 0.62
N TYR A 154 -10.18 -10.91 0.08
CA TYR A 154 -10.33 -11.71 -1.14
C TYR A 154 -11.31 -12.87 -0.92
N ALA A 155 -12.30 -12.97 -1.81
CA ALA A 155 -13.18 -14.11 -1.89
C ALA A 155 -12.54 -15.26 -2.70
N SER A 156 -13.13 -16.46 -2.61
CA SER A 156 -12.72 -17.59 -3.43
C SER A 156 -12.89 -17.29 -4.92
N GLY A 157 -11.85 -17.54 -5.72
CA GLY A 157 -11.82 -17.27 -7.16
C GLY A 157 -11.36 -15.85 -7.53
N GLU A 158 -11.16 -14.96 -6.56
CA GLU A 158 -10.54 -13.65 -6.81
C GLU A 158 -9.01 -13.77 -6.89
N ARG A 159 -8.38 -12.88 -7.65
CA ARG A 159 -6.93 -12.87 -7.87
C ARG A 159 -6.33 -11.55 -7.40
N ASP A 160 -5.19 -11.62 -6.72
CA ASP A 160 -4.36 -10.47 -6.42
C ASP A 160 -3.37 -10.17 -7.55
N MET A 161 -2.71 -9.02 -7.44
CA MET A 161 -1.72 -8.56 -8.40
C MET A 161 -0.58 -7.81 -7.71
N ILE A 162 0.64 -8.06 -8.14
CA ILE A 162 1.83 -7.27 -7.82
C ILE A 162 2.26 -6.50 -9.06
N VAL A 163 2.49 -5.20 -8.89
CA VAL A 163 3.07 -4.33 -9.91
C VAL A 163 4.27 -3.61 -9.30
N MET A 164 5.42 -3.70 -9.97
CA MET A 164 6.63 -2.97 -9.61
C MET A 164 7.25 -2.36 -10.88
N ARG A 165 7.65 -1.09 -10.76
CA ARG A 165 8.28 -0.30 -11.80
C ARG A 165 9.54 0.33 -11.24
N ASN A 166 10.69 0.06 -11.85
CA ASN A 166 11.92 0.82 -11.61
C ASN A 166 12.20 1.69 -12.84
N GLU A 167 12.58 2.94 -12.60
CA GLU A 167 13.02 3.89 -13.62
C GLU A 167 14.41 4.39 -13.23
N ILE A 168 15.38 4.16 -14.10
CA ILE A 168 16.79 4.39 -13.82
C ILE A 168 17.36 5.26 -14.93
N GLY A 169 17.73 6.50 -14.60
CA GLY A 169 18.49 7.37 -15.49
C GLY A 169 19.98 7.08 -15.38
N ILE A 170 20.60 6.72 -16.50
CA ILE A 170 22.00 6.30 -16.59
C ILE A 170 22.76 7.31 -17.46
N ARG A 171 23.83 7.91 -16.91
CA ARG A 171 24.80 8.69 -17.68
C ARG A 171 25.96 7.78 -18.07
N HIS A 172 26.13 7.57 -19.37
CA HIS A 172 27.24 6.77 -19.89
C HIS A 172 28.54 7.59 -19.97
N PRO A 173 29.73 6.96 -19.94
CA PRO A 173 31.01 7.65 -20.10
C PRO A 173 31.13 8.46 -21.40
N SER A 174 30.42 8.06 -22.46
CA SER A 174 30.34 8.81 -23.72
C SER A 174 29.47 10.07 -23.65
N GLY A 175 28.79 10.30 -22.52
CA GLY A 175 27.99 11.49 -22.27
C GLY A 175 26.49 11.33 -22.55
N HIS A 176 26.05 10.31 -23.30
CA HIS A 176 24.62 10.12 -23.55
C HIS A 176 23.85 9.67 -22.30
N LEU A 177 22.55 9.96 -22.29
CA LEU A 177 21.62 9.53 -21.25
C LEU A 177 20.80 8.34 -21.74
N GLU A 178 20.65 7.34 -20.89
CA GLU A 178 19.73 6.21 -21.08
C GLU A 178 18.71 6.22 -19.94
N ASP A 179 17.42 6.21 -20.29
CA ASP A 179 16.37 5.82 -19.37
C ASP A 179 16.14 4.32 -19.48
N LYS A 180 16.35 3.62 -18.37
CA LYS A 180 16.12 2.19 -18.26
C LYS A 180 14.93 1.91 -17.36
N TYR A 181 14.02 1.10 -17.86
CA TYR A 181 12.78 0.74 -17.21
C TYR A 181 12.73 -0.76 -16.93
N ILE A 182 12.34 -1.13 -15.73
CA ILE A 182 12.15 -2.54 -15.32
C ILE A 182 10.72 -2.70 -14.81
N ASN A 183 9.96 -3.59 -15.43
CA ASN A 183 8.57 -3.87 -15.10
C ASN A 183 8.43 -5.27 -14.56
N LEU A 184 7.78 -5.43 -13.42
CA LEU A 184 7.34 -6.72 -12.89
C LEU A 184 5.82 -6.64 -12.68
N VAL A 185 5.09 -7.54 -13.34
CA VAL A 185 3.64 -7.73 -13.13
C VAL A 185 3.40 -9.20 -12.87
N VAL A 186 2.83 -9.53 -11.71
CA VAL A 186 2.56 -10.91 -11.28
C VAL A 186 1.10 -10.98 -10.85
N TYR A 187 0.38 -12.00 -11.32
CA TYR A 187 -0.98 -12.31 -10.87
C TYR A 187 -0.99 -13.54 -9.97
N GLY A 188 -1.92 -13.56 -9.02
CA GLY A 188 -2.23 -14.76 -8.25
C GLY A 188 -2.79 -15.86 -9.14
N ASP A 189 -2.49 -17.10 -8.79
CA ASP A 189 -3.00 -18.27 -9.51
C ASP A 189 -4.38 -18.66 -8.99
N ASP A 190 -5.31 -18.99 -9.88
CA ASP A 190 -6.70 -19.35 -9.53
C ASP A 190 -6.77 -20.55 -8.54
N LYS A 191 -5.90 -21.53 -8.73
CA LYS A 191 -5.76 -22.73 -7.87
C LYS A 191 -4.34 -22.89 -7.33
N GLY A 192 -3.78 -21.81 -6.79
CA GLY A 192 -2.41 -21.81 -6.29
C GLY A 192 -2.16 -20.68 -5.29
N TYR A 193 -0.97 -20.09 -5.39
CA TYR A 193 -0.55 -19.03 -4.49
C TYR A 193 -0.88 -17.65 -5.06
N SER A 194 -1.20 -16.71 -4.16
CA SER A 194 -1.34 -15.30 -4.51
C SER A 194 -0.01 -14.72 -5.02
N ALA A 195 -0.05 -13.69 -5.85
CA ALA A 195 1.13 -12.97 -6.32
C ALA A 195 1.97 -12.47 -5.14
N MET A 196 1.33 -11.96 -4.08
CA MET A 196 2.00 -11.56 -2.85
C MET A 196 2.71 -12.74 -2.16
N ALA A 197 2.05 -13.89 -2.02
CA ALA A 197 2.66 -15.07 -1.39
C ALA A 197 3.87 -15.58 -2.20
N LYS A 198 3.75 -15.61 -3.53
CA LYS A 198 4.85 -16.01 -4.43
C LYS A 198 6.04 -15.05 -4.31
N THR A 199 5.79 -13.75 -4.47
CA THR A 199 6.84 -12.72 -4.53
C THR A 199 7.54 -12.46 -3.20
N VAL A 200 6.95 -12.89 -2.07
CA VAL A 200 7.59 -12.83 -0.74
C VAL A 200 8.19 -14.17 -0.34
N GLY A 201 7.43 -15.25 -0.50
CA GLY A 201 7.80 -16.59 -0.04
C GLY A 201 8.91 -17.22 -0.87
N TYR A 202 8.85 -17.12 -2.19
CA TYR A 202 9.81 -17.80 -3.07
C TYR A 202 11.24 -17.27 -2.90
N PRO A 203 11.50 -15.94 -2.89
CA PRO A 203 12.86 -15.46 -2.62
C PRO A 203 13.43 -15.95 -1.29
N THR A 204 12.57 -16.02 -0.26
CA THR A 204 12.96 -16.51 1.08
C THR A 204 13.32 -17.99 1.05
N ALA A 205 12.47 -18.83 0.42
CA ALA A 205 12.71 -20.27 0.31
C ALA A 205 13.94 -20.59 -0.55
N ILE A 206 14.13 -19.88 -1.67
CA ILE A 206 15.30 -20.02 -2.54
C ILE A 206 16.58 -19.65 -1.78
N ALA A 207 16.60 -18.51 -1.08
CA ALA A 207 17.76 -18.11 -0.29
C ALA A 207 18.09 -19.14 0.82
N ALA A 208 17.06 -19.67 1.50
CA ALA A 208 17.25 -20.73 2.50
C ALA A 208 17.88 -21.98 1.88
N LYS A 209 17.40 -22.41 0.71
CA LYS A 209 17.98 -23.55 -0.03
C LYS A 209 19.43 -23.28 -0.44
N MET A 210 19.73 -22.11 -1.01
CA MET A 210 21.08 -21.72 -1.41
C MET A 210 22.07 -21.68 -0.23
N ILE A 211 21.61 -21.32 0.98
CA ILE A 211 22.42 -21.40 2.20
C ILE A 211 22.72 -22.87 2.57
N LEU A 212 21.70 -23.74 2.53
CA LEU A 212 21.85 -25.16 2.85
C LEU A 212 22.76 -25.90 1.86
N GLU A 213 22.71 -25.52 0.59
CA GLU A 213 23.51 -26.11 -0.49
C GLU A 213 24.92 -25.50 -0.60
N GLY A 214 25.24 -24.49 0.22
CA GLY A 214 26.56 -23.85 0.23
C GLY A 214 26.81 -22.94 -0.98
N GLU A 215 25.76 -22.46 -1.65
CA GLU A 215 25.87 -21.44 -2.70
C GLU A 215 26.10 -20.05 -2.08
N ILE A 216 25.43 -19.74 -0.96
CA ILE A 216 25.66 -18.52 -0.18
C ILE A 216 26.60 -18.85 0.98
N ASN A 217 27.88 -18.49 0.84
CA ASN A 217 28.91 -18.78 1.83
C ASN A 217 29.25 -17.61 2.77
N SER A 218 28.86 -16.39 2.39
CA SER A 218 29.07 -15.17 3.17
C SER A 218 28.47 -15.33 4.58
N LYS A 219 29.20 -14.85 5.60
CA LYS A 219 28.81 -14.97 7.02
C LYS A 219 28.45 -13.61 7.61
N GLY A 220 27.61 -13.61 8.65
CA GLY A 220 27.16 -12.42 9.36
C GLY A 220 25.73 -12.02 9.01
N MET A 221 25.35 -10.78 9.34
CA MET A 221 24.05 -10.21 8.98
C MET A 221 24.12 -9.63 7.58
N ILE A 222 23.55 -10.33 6.60
CA ILE A 222 23.70 -10.00 5.18
C ILE A 222 22.36 -9.61 4.59
N VAL A 223 22.39 -8.59 3.74
CA VAL A 223 21.27 -8.15 2.89
C VAL A 223 21.55 -8.52 1.43
N PRO A 224 20.53 -8.81 0.60
CA PRO A 224 20.72 -9.33 -0.76
C PRO A 224 21.09 -8.22 -1.77
N LEU A 225 22.20 -7.52 -1.52
CA LEU A 225 22.67 -6.39 -2.35
C LEU A 225 23.85 -6.76 -3.25
N THR A 226 24.50 -7.88 -3.01
CA THR A 226 25.64 -8.35 -3.80
C THR A 226 25.21 -9.35 -4.87
N LYS A 227 25.89 -9.34 -6.02
CA LYS A 227 25.50 -10.10 -7.22
C LYS A 227 25.55 -11.61 -7.04
N ASP A 228 26.46 -12.09 -6.20
CA ASP A 228 26.54 -13.49 -5.78
C ASP A 228 25.29 -13.96 -5.04
N ILE A 229 24.53 -13.05 -4.40
CA ILE A 229 23.28 -13.37 -3.71
C ILE A 229 22.07 -13.10 -4.62
N TYR A 230 21.89 -11.85 -5.09
CA TYR A 230 20.68 -11.52 -5.86
C TYR A 230 20.67 -12.20 -7.24
N GLY A 231 21.83 -12.45 -7.84
CA GLY A 231 21.93 -13.00 -9.20
C GLY A 231 21.28 -14.38 -9.33
N PRO A 232 21.70 -15.38 -8.52
CA PRO A 232 21.05 -16.69 -8.54
C PRO A 232 19.60 -16.63 -8.07
N ILE A 233 19.25 -15.82 -7.05
CA ILE A 233 17.86 -15.66 -6.60
C ILE A 233 16.97 -15.19 -7.76
N LEU A 234 17.39 -14.15 -8.50
CA LEU A 234 16.65 -13.65 -9.67
C LEU A 234 16.49 -14.71 -10.76
N LYS A 235 17.51 -15.57 -10.97
CA LYS A 235 17.43 -16.69 -11.91
C LYS A 235 16.42 -17.75 -11.47
N HIS A 236 16.42 -18.10 -10.18
CA HIS A 236 15.50 -19.12 -9.65
C HIS A 236 14.05 -18.63 -9.62
N ILE A 237 13.78 -17.38 -9.22
CA ILE A 237 12.40 -16.86 -9.22
C ILE A 237 11.81 -16.78 -10.64
N GLN A 238 12.64 -16.55 -11.66
CA GLN A 238 12.19 -16.58 -13.06
C GLN A 238 11.74 -17.99 -13.48
N ALA A 239 12.40 -19.04 -13.00
CA ALA A 239 11.99 -20.42 -13.23
C ALA A 239 10.64 -20.75 -12.55
N GLU A 240 10.31 -20.06 -11.45
CA GLU A 240 9.03 -20.11 -10.77
C GLU A 240 7.94 -19.21 -11.40
N GLY A 241 8.19 -18.69 -12.61
CA GLY A 241 7.23 -17.87 -13.36
C GLY A 241 7.16 -16.40 -12.94
N ILE A 242 8.05 -15.93 -12.05
CA ILE A 242 8.16 -14.52 -11.67
C ILE A 242 9.15 -13.83 -12.62
N ALA A 243 8.63 -13.31 -13.73
CA ALA A 243 9.42 -12.65 -14.75
C ALA A 243 9.25 -11.11 -14.73
N TYR A 244 10.32 -10.41 -15.12
CA TYR A 244 10.32 -8.96 -15.33
C TYR A 244 10.80 -8.64 -16.74
N THR A 245 10.33 -7.53 -17.31
CA THR A 245 10.76 -7.04 -18.62
C THR A 245 11.63 -5.79 -18.47
N ILE A 246 12.59 -5.61 -19.37
CA ILE A 246 13.46 -4.43 -19.41
C ILE A 246 13.23 -3.68 -20.72
N GLN A 247 13.15 -2.36 -20.64
CA GLN A 247 13.13 -1.46 -21.79
C GLN A 247 14.16 -0.34 -21.56
N SER A 248 14.88 0.06 -22.60
CA SER A 248 15.83 1.18 -22.55
C SER A 248 15.53 2.19 -23.65
N VAL A 249 15.66 3.48 -23.34
CA VAL A 249 15.50 4.60 -24.28
C VAL A 249 16.70 5.53 -24.14
N ILE A 250 17.44 5.74 -25.23
CA ILE A 250 18.54 6.71 -25.25
C ILE A 250 17.95 8.10 -25.51
N ARG A 251 18.15 9.04 -24.57
CA ARG A 251 17.83 10.45 -24.79
C ARG A 251 18.96 11.09 -25.61
N GLN A 252 18.61 11.63 -26.76
CA GLN A 252 19.50 12.49 -27.54
C GLN A 252 19.65 13.86 -26.86
#